data_AF-A0AA38WU22-F1
#
_entry.id   AF-A0AA38WU22-F1
#
_cell.length_a   1.000
_cell.length_b   1.000
_cell.length_c   1.000
_cell.angle_alpha   90.00
_cell.angle_beta   90.00
_cell.angle_gamma   90.00
#
_symmetry.space_group_name_H-M   'P 1'
#
loop_
_entity.id
_entity.type
_entity.pdbx_description
1 polymer ?
#
loop_
_entity_poly.entity_id
_entity_poly.type
_entity_poly.pdbx_seq_one_letter_code
_entity_poly.pdbx_strand_id
1 'polypeptide(L)'
;MLMSNQHKGRIEVVKEVFQLAEHRQYARHMYTNFRKMFTGIQFKSLFWVALKASTPEEFRHVKCNARNRRNPNTWSRTFFKIDTSCDAIENGVSEYFKSVIASTRRKPILAMLKEIRLTTITKIFEKLAMK
;
A
#
# COMPACT_ATOMS: atom_id res chain seq x y z
N MET A 1 4.05 -10.53 -3.97
CA MET A 1 3.31 -9.76 -2.94
C MET A 1 2.10 -9.11 -3.59
N LEU A 2 0.90 -9.31 -3.03
CA LEU A 2 -0.35 -8.70 -3.50
C LEU A 2 -0.79 -7.60 -2.50
N MET A 3 -1.03 -6.40 -3.03
CA MET A 3 -1.53 -5.27 -2.26
C MET A 3 -3.03 -5.12 -2.47
N SER A 4 -3.81 -5.08 -1.39
CA SER A 4 -5.26 -4.93 -1.52
C SER A 4 -5.90 -4.08 -0.43
N ASN A 5 -7.10 -3.62 -0.74
CA ASN A 5 -7.93 -2.77 0.10
C ASN A 5 -8.65 -3.64 1.13
N GLN A 6 -9.00 -3.09 2.31
CA GLN A 6 -9.67 -3.84 3.39
C GLN A 6 -11.17 -4.12 3.15
N HIS A 7 -11.63 -4.29 1.90
CA HIS A 7 -13.03 -4.66 1.67
C HIS A 7 -13.26 -6.11 2.13
N LYS A 8 -14.29 -6.31 2.96
CA LYS A 8 -14.69 -7.64 3.47
C LYS A 8 -14.92 -8.59 2.28
N GLY A 9 -14.38 -9.82 2.35
CA GLY A 9 -14.46 -10.84 1.31
C GLY A 9 -13.29 -10.88 0.30
N ARG A 10 -12.58 -9.76 0.06
CA ARG A 10 -11.43 -9.79 -0.89
C ARG A 10 -10.18 -10.44 -0.32
N ILE A 11 -10.03 -10.50 1.01
CA ILE A 11 -8.82 -11.06 1.63
C ILE A 11 -8.87 -12.58 1.60
N GLU A 12 -10.02 -13.17 1.92
CA GLU A 12 -10.24 -14.62 1.80
C GLU A 12 -10.05 -15.08 0.35
N VAL A 13 -10.75 -14.46 -0.61
CA VAL A 13 -10.68 -14.87 -2.03
C VAL A 13 -9.27 -14.73 -2.61
N VAL A 14 -8.53 -13.68 -2.26
CA VAL A 14 -7.15 -13.53 -2.74
C VAL A 14 -6.23 -14.61 -2.16
N LYS A 15 -6.45 -15.06 -0.92
CA LYS A 15 -5.71 -16.19 -0.35
C LYS A 15 -6.06 -17.51 -1.02
N GLU A 16 -7.33 -17.72 -1.38
CA GLU A 16 -7.77 -18.93 -2.07
C GLU A 16 -7.18 -19.05 -3.48
N VAL A 17 -7.20 -17.94 -4.25
CA VAL A 17 -6.72 -17.91 -5.64
C VAL A 17 -5.19 -17.82 -5.71
N PHE A 18 -4.56 -17.10 -4.78
CA PHE A 18 -3.12 -16.86 -4.77
C PHE A 18 -2.48 -17.34 -3.46
N GLN A 19 -2.55 -18.64 -3.21
CA GLN A 19 -2.11 -19.29 -1.96
C GLN A 19 -0.63 -19.06 -1.62
N LEU A 20 0.22 -18.93 -2.65
CA LEU A 20 1.66 -18.70 -2.49
C LEU A 20 2.04 -17.21 -2.41
N ALA A 21 1.10 -16.30 -2.71
CA ALA A 21 1.39 -14.87 -2.71
C ALA A 21 1.20 -14.27 -1.33
N GLU A 22 2.24 -13.62 -0.82
CA GLU A 22 2.10 -12.82 0.39
C GLU A 22 1.10 -11.68 0.18
N HIS A 23 0.12 -11.59 1.09
CA HIS A 23 -0.94 -10.61 1.05
C HIS A 23 -0.66 -9.49 2.05
N ARG A 24 -0.60 -8.26 1.56
CA ARG A 24 -0.42 -7.07 2.40
C ARG A 24 -1.60 -6.12 2.19
N GLN A 25 -2.12 -5.61 3.30
CA GLN A 25 -3.19 -4.61 3.22
C GLN A 25 -2.57 -3.22 3.03
N TYR A 26 -3.21 -2.37 2.24
CA TYR A 26 -2.70 -1.02 2.01
C TYR A 26 -2.59 -0.21 3.31
N ALA A 27 -1.40 0.35 3.53
CA ALA A 27 -1.05 1.20 4.68
C ALA A 27 -2.03 2.36 4.88
N ARG A 28 -2.54 2.95 3.79
CA ARG A 28 -3.48 4.07 3.85
C ARG A 28 -4.80 3.70 4.52
N HIS A 29 -5.37 2.53 4.21
CA HIS A 29 -6.63 2.08 4.82
C HIS A 29 -6.43 1.67 6.28
N MET A 30 -5.28 1.07 6.59
CA MET A 30 -4.85 0.84 7.97
C MET A 30 -4.76 2.15 8.73
N TYR A 31 -4.13 3.17 8.14
CA TYR A 31 -4.01 4.51 8.72
C TYR A 31 -5.37 5.19 8.88
N THR A 32 -6.30 5.07 7.93
CA THR A 32 -7.65 5.63 8.07
C THR A 32 -8.36 5.08 9.31
N ASN A 33 -8.27 3.77 9.54
CA ASN A 33 -8.85 3.15 10.73
C ASN A 33 -8.10 3.54 12.02
N PHE A 34 -6.76 3.59 11.95
CA PHE A 34 -5.92 4.01 13.06
C PHE A 34 -6.19 5.47 13.47
N ARG A 35 -6.33 6.39 12.51
CA ARG A 35 -6.61 7.81 12.74
C ARG A 35 -7.99 8.06 13.38
N LYS A 36 -8.97 7.19 13.15
CA LYS A 36 -10.28 7.27 13.82
C LYS A 36 -10.17 7.04 15.33
N MET A 37 -9.15 6.31 15.76
CA MET A 37 -8.93 5.94 17.17
C MET A 37 -7.84 6.77 17.84
N PHE A 38 -6.81 7.17 17.09
CA PHE A 38 -5.66 7.92 17.58
C PHE A 38 -5.47 9.17 16.72
N THR A 39 -5.71 10.33 17.32
CA THR A 39 -5.59 11.63 16.67
C THR A 39 -4.32 12.34 17.14
N GLY A 40 -3.60 12.97 16.21
CA GLY A 40 -2.36 13.70 16.50
C GLY A 40 -1.20 13.29 15.59
N ILE A 41 -0.31 14.25 15.31
CA ILE A 41 0.83 14.08 14.40
C ILE A 41 1.80 13.00 14.92
N GLN A 42 1.97 12.92 16.24
CA GLN A 42 2.79 11.90 16.90
C GLN A 42 2.34 10.48 16.56
N PHE A 43 1.03 10.21 16.56
CA PHE A 43 0.50 8.89 16.24
C PHE A 43 0.63 8.55 14.76
N LYS A 44 0.50 9.56 13.88
CA LYS A 44 0.82 9.38 12.45
C LYS A 44 2.27 8.96 12.27
N SER A 45 3.21 9.64 12.91
CA SER A 45 4.63 9.30 12.85
C SER A 45 4.89 7.87 13.35
N LEU A 46 4.40 7.54 14.54
CA LEU A 46 4.54 6.19 15.13
C LEU A 46 3.93 5.09 14.25
N PHE A 47 2.80 5.35 13.59
CA PHE A 47 2.18 4.41 12.66
C PHE A 47 3.10 4.11 11.47
N TRP A 48 3.68 5.14 10.85
CA TRP A 48 4.57 4.96 9.70
C TRP A 48 5.90 4.30 10.08
N VAL A 49 6.45 4.64 11.26
CA VAL A 49 7.66 3.99 11.78
C VAL A 49 7.40 2.50 12.05
N ALA A 50 6.29 2.15 12.70
CA ALA A 50 5.90 0.75 12.93
C ALA A 50 5.67 -0.02 11.61
N LEU A 51 5.13 0.65 10.60
CA LEU A 51 4.85 0.04 9.30
C LEU A 51 6.14 -0.22 8.49
N LYS A 52 7.14 0.65 8.63
CA LYS A 52 8.42 0.57 7.92
C LYS A 52 9.49 -0.24 8.65
N ALA A 53 9.30 -0.55 9.93
CA ALA A 53 10.21 -1.40 10.69
C ALA A 53 10.54 -2.68 9.91
N SER A 54 11.83 -2.96 9.75
CA SER A 54 12.34 -4.10 9.00
C SER A 54 12.68 -5.27 9.93
N THR A 55 12.88 -5.01 11.22
CA THR A 55 13.17 -6.07 12.21
C THR A 55 12.13 -6.13 13.34
N PRO A 56 11.91 -7.32 13.94
CA PRO A 56 11.06 -7.47 15.13
C PRO A 56 11.48 -6.61 16.30
N GLU A 57 12.77 -6.27 16.39
CA GLU A 57 13.31 -5.39 17.43
C GLU A 57 12.92 -3.94 17.18
N GLU A 58 13.11 -3.42 15.97
CA GLU A 58 12.65 -2.08 15.59
C GLU A 58 11.14 -1.93 15.82
N PHE A 59 10.36 -2.93 15.40
CA PHE A 59 8.91 -2.95 15.61
C PHE A 59 8.55 -2.98 17.11
N ARG A 60 9.32 -3.70 17.93
CA ARG A 60 9.14 -3.76 19.39
C ARG A 60 9.46 -2.45 20.09
N HIS A 61 10.39 -1.66 19.57
CA HIS A 61 10.74 -0.35 20.12
C HIS A 61 9.70 0.72 19.79
N VAL A 62 8.87 0.54 18.76
CA VAL A 62 7.77 1.47 18.50
C VAL A 62 6.68 1.29 19.56
N LYS A 63 6.51 2.30 20.41
CA LYS A 63 5.39 2.46 21.36
C LYS A 63 4.08 2.81 20.63
N CYS A 64 3.68 1.99 19.66
CA CYS A 64 2.46 2.17 18.90
C CYS A 64 1.35 1.25 19.45
N ASN A 65 0.29 1.84 20.01
CA ASN A 65 -0.88 1.11 20.49
C ASN A 65 -1.60 0.30 19.39
N ALA A 66 -1.31 0.56 18.11
CA ALA A 66 -1.79 -0.27 16.99
C ALA A 66 -1.27 -1.71 17.03
N ARG A 67 -0.10 -1.95 17.63
CA ARG A 67 0.54 -3.28 17.71
C ARG A 67 -0.36 -4.35 18.31
N ASN A 68 -1.17 -3.96 19.28
CA ASN A 68 -1.92 -4.90 20.11
C ASN A 68 -3.35 -5.16 19.62
N ARG A 69 -3.81 -4.47 18.57
CA ARG A 69 -5.22 -4.55 18.14
C ARG A 69 -5.46 -5.18 16.77
N ARG A 70 -4.42 -5.31 15.94
CA ARG A 70 -4.49 -6.00 14.63
C ARG A 70 -3.25 -6.84 14.43
N ASN A 71 -3.42 -8.01 13.81
CA ASN A 71 -2.32 -8.92 13.51
C ASN A 71 -1.19 -8.17 12.77
N PRO A 72 -0.01 -7.97 13.38
CA PRO A 72 1.13 -7.27 12.78
C PRO A 72 1.55 -7.84 11.42
N ASN A 73 1.30 -9.14 11.21
CA ASN A 73 1.65 -9.89 10.02
C ASN A 73 0.93 -9.42 8.74
N THR A 74 -0.10 -8.58 8.85
CA THR A 74 -0.86 -8.12 7.67
C THR A 74 -0.49 -6.70 7.22
N TRP A 75 0.40 -5.99 7.94
CA TRP A 75 0.75 -4.60 7.63
C TRP A 75 2.18 -4.17 7.88
N SER A 76 2.84 -4.68 8.92
CA SER A 76 4.20 -4.29 9.23
C SER A 76 5.19 -5.06 8.36
N ARG A 77 6.14 -4.34 7.75
CA ARG A 77 7.16 -4.90 6.85
C ARG A 77 7.97 -6.02 7.51
N THR A 78 8.21 -5.90 8.81
CA THR A 78 8.94 -6.86 9.67
C THR A 78 8.48 -8.31 9.53
N PHE A 79 7.20 -8.54 9.22
CA PHE A 79 6.61 -9.89 9.22
C PHE A 79 6.39 -10.45 7.81
N PHE A 80 6.91 -9.79 6.77
CA PHE A 80 6.90 -10.27 5.39
C PHE A 80 8.27 -10.81 5.00
N LYS A 81 8.33 -11.76 4.06
CA LYS A 81 9.61 -12.24 3.53
C LYS A 81 10.40 -11.09 2.89
N ILE A 82 11.71 -11.15 3.03
CA ILE A 82 12.64 -10.10 2.59
C ILE A 82 12.59 -9.95 1.05
N ASP A 83 12.51 -11.07 0.33
CA ASP A 83 12.54 -11.13 -1.15
C ASP A 83 11.24 -10.68 -1.84
N THR A 84 10.14 -10.57 -1.09
CA THR A 84 8.83 -10.12 -1.59
C THR A 84 8.56 -8.66 -1.25
N SER A 85 9.49 -7.97 -0.61
CA SER A 85 9.27 -6.64 -0.05
C SER A 85 9.12 -5.57 -1.13
N CYS A 86 7.87 -5.16 -1.38
CA CYS A 86 7.59 -4.01 -2.23
C CYS A 86 7.62 -2.72 -1.39
N ASP A 87 8.47 -1.76 -1.78
CA ASP A 87 8.53 -0.41 -1.20
C ASP A 87 7.25 0.42 -1.47
N ALA A 88 6.31 -0.11 -2.25
CA ALA A 88 5.02 0.53 -2.50
C ALA A 88 4.16 0.52 -1.22
N ILE A 89 4.40 1.52 -0.38
CA ILE A 89 3.66 1.78 0.85
C ILE A 89 2.38 2.58 0.56
N GLU A 90 2.39 3.36 -0.53
CA GLU A 90 1.34 4.31 -0.87
C GLU A 90 0.64 3.94 -2.19
N ASN A 91 -0.66 4.18 -2.25
CA ASN A 91 -1.49 3.99 -3.43
C ASN A 91 -1.31 5.08 -4.49
N GLY A 92 -0.32 5.98 -4.37
CA GLY A 92 -0.18 7.15 -5.25
C GLY A 92 -0.17 6.79 -6.73
N VAL A 93 0.52 5.71 -7.12
CA VAL A 93 0.55 5.24 -8.51
C VAL A 93 -0.81 4.71 -8.95
N SER A 94 -1.49 3.92 -8.11
CA SER A 94 -2.81 3.35 -8.43
C SER A 94 -3.92 4.40 -8.45
N GLU A 95 -3.89 5.40 -7.56
CA GLU A 95 -4.84 6.52 -7.58
C GLU A 95 -4.62 7.41 -8.81
N TYR A 96 -3.35 7.70 -9.12
CA TYR A 96 -3.00 8.46 -10.31
C TYR A 96 -3.46 7.74 -11.59
N PHE A 97 -3.16 6.44 -11.70
CA PHE A 97 -3.60 5.62 -12.82
C PHE A 97 -5.13 5.60 -12.97
N LYS A 98 -5.87 5.48 -11.86
CA LYS A 98 -7.34 5.60 -11.86
C LYS A 98 -7.82 6.96 -12.37
N SER A 99 -7.14 8.04 -11.96
CA SER A 99 -7.44 9.40 -12.44
C SER A 99 -7.23 9.52 -13.94
N VAL A 100 -6.12 8.98 -14.47
CA VAL A 100 -5.82 8.97 -15.91
C VAL A 100 -6.86 8.17 -16.68
N ILE A 101 -7.26 7.00 -16.21
CA ILE A 101 -8.36 6.25 -16.84
C ILE A 101 -9.65 7.09 -16.84
N ALA A 102 -9.98 7.71 -15.71
CA ALA A 102 -11.21 8.50 -15.59
C ALA A 102 -11.24 9.70 -16.54
N SER A 103 -10.10 10.36 -16.79
CA SER A 103 -9.99 11.49 -17.71
C SER A 103 -9.93 11.07 -19.18
N THR A 104 -9.36 9.90 -19.48
CA THR A 104 -9.10 9.46 -20.86
C THR A 104 -10.17 8.54 -21.44
N ARG A 105 -11.04 7.93 -20.61
CA ARG A 105 -12.07 6.97 -21.03
C ARG A 105 -13.10 7.48 -22.05
N ARG A 106 -13.20 8.80 -22.24
CA ARG A 106 -14.10 9.42 -23.23
C ARG A 106 -13.46 9.56 -24.62
N LYS A 107 -12.16 9.26 -24.75
CA LYS A 107 -11.42 9.36 -26.00
C LYS A 107 -11.58 8.08 -26.83
N PRO A 108 -11.39 8.13 -28.15
CA PRO A 108 -11.28 6.93 -28.97
C PRO A 108 -10.24 5.97 -28.41
N ILE A 109 -10.48 4.65 -28.52
CA ILE A 109 -9.66 3.60 -27.89
C ILE A 109 -8.16 3.81 -28.13
N LEU A 110 -7.78 4.12 -29.38
CA LEU A 110 -6.38 4.36 -29.73
C LEU A 110 -5.77 5.56 -28.99
N ALA A 111 -6.53 6.66 -28.85
CA ALA A 111 -6.08 7.86 -28.15
C ALA A 111 -6.01 7.62 -26.63
N MET A 112 -7.02 6.96 -26.06
CA MET A 112 -7.05 6.57 -24.66
C MET A 112 -5.83 5.70 -24.29
N LEU A 113 -5.54 4.66 -25.08
CA LEU A 113 -4.41 3.76 -24.82
C LEU A 113 -3.05 4.46 -24.96
N LYS A 114 -2.89 5.33 -25.96
CA LYS A 114 -1.66 6.12 -26.12
C LYS A 114 -1.39 7.00 -24.91
N GLU A 115 -2.42 7.67 -24.40
CA GLU A 115 -2.29 8.56 -23.26
C GLU A 115 -2.03 7.81 -21.96
N ILE A 116 -2.78 6.73 -21.69
CA ILE A 116 -2.52 5.85 -20.53
C ILE A 116 -1.07 5.37 -20.55
N ARG A 117 -0.56 4.93 -21.71
CA ARG A 117 0.83 4.45 -21.86
C ARG A 117 1.84 5.54 -21.55
N LEU A 118 1.73 6.70 -22.21
CA LEU A 118 2.66 7.81 -22.04
C LEU A 118 2.69 8.29 -20.59
N THR A 119 1.52 8.52 -20.01
CA THR A 119 1.40 9.00 -18.64
C THR A 119 1.95 8.02 -17.61
N THR A 120 1.74 6.71 -17.82
CA THR A 120 2.29 5.67 -16.93
C THR A 120 3.81 5.62 -17.00
N ILE A 121 4.38 5.63 -18.21
CA ILE A 121 5.83 5.60 -18.43
C ILE A 121 6.49 6.82 -17.78
N THR A 122 6.00 8.03 -18.05
CA THR A 122 6.54 9.26 -17.46
C THR A 122 6.56 9.18 -15.94
N LYS A 123 5.48 8.68 -15.31
CA LYS A 123 5.41 8.62 -13.85
C LYS A 123 6.34 7.58 -13.23
N ILE A 124 6.60 6.48 -13.93
CA ILE A 124 7.61 5.49 -13.53
C ILE A 124 9.00 6.11 -13.60
N PHE A 125 9.32 6.81 -14.69
CA PHE A 125 10.60 7.50 -14.86
C PHE A 125 10.85 8.57 -13.78
N GLU A 126 9.87 9.42 -13.50
CA GLU A 126 9.96 10.41 -12.40
C GLU A 126 10.27 9.75 -11.06
N LYS A 127 9.65 8.60 -10.76
CA LYS A 127 9.91 7.87 -9.51
C LYS A 127 11.29 7.25 -9.45
N LEU A 128 11.84 6.81 -10.57
CA LEU A 128 13.19 6.25 -10.66
C LEU A 128 14.24 7.34 -10.57
N ALA A 129 13.98 8.54 -11.11
CA ALA A 129 14.88 9.68 -11.06
C ALA A 129 14.92 10.39 -9.68
N MET A 130 13.93 10.17 -8.83
CA MET A 130 13.88 10.71 -7.45
C MET A 130 14.44 9.74 -6.39
N LYS A 131 14.92 8.56 -6.78
CA LYS A 131 15.65 7.63 -5.91
C LYS A 131 17.14 7.84 -6.07
#